data_AF-A0A520RCG3-F1
#
_entry.id   AF-A0A520RCG3-F1
#
_cell.length_a   1.000
_cell.length_b   1.000
_cell.length_c   1.000
_cell.angle_alpha   90.00
_cell.angle_beta   90.00
_cell.angle_gamma   90.00
#
_symmetry.space_group_name_H-M   'P 1'
#
loop_
_entity.id
_entity.type
_entity.pdbx_description
1 polymer ?
#
loop_
_entity_poly.entity_id
_entity_poly.type
_entity_poly.pdbx_seq_one_letter_code
_entity_poly.pdbx_strand_id
1 'polypeptide(L)' 'MTSKSRLVGLIGGVSPESTQIYYRAMNEAASAARGVDHSATVLIYALDYGAMVSLYHENRWDEFNTEVAK' A
#
# COMPACT_ATOMS: atom_id res chain seq x y z
N MET A 1 -1.07 21.66 -20.06
CA MET A 1 -1.07 21.75 -18.59
C MET A 1 -0.48 20.47 -18.02
N THR A 2 0.72 20.51 -17.46
CA THR A 2 1.30 19.36 -16.73
C THR A 2 0.64 19.30 -15.35
N SER A 3 -0.31 18.39 -15.17
CA SER A 3 -0.91 18.13 -13.86
C SER A 3 0.16 17.58 -12.92
N LYS A 4 0.41 18.27 -11.80
CA LYS A 4 1.32 17.81 -10.75
C LYS A 4 0.83 16.48 -10.19
N SER A 5 1.69 15.45 -10.14
CA SER A 5 1.35 14.18 -9.49
C SER A 5 0.92 14.42 -8.04
N ARG A 6 -0.26 13.92 -7.68
CA ARG A 6 -0.73 13.92 -6.29
C ARG A 6 -0.07 12.78 -5.55
N LEU A 7 0.22 13.00 -4.27
CA LEU A 7 0.67 11.93 -3.38
C LEU A 7 -0.49 10.95 -3.14
N VAL A 8 -0.24 9.67 -3.39
CA VAL A 8 -1.13 8.57 -2.98
C VAL A 8 -0.59 7.95 -1.71
N GLY A 9 -1.44 7.81 -0.69
CA GLY A 9 -1.14 7.00 0.50
C GLY A 9 -1.71 5.60 0.31
N LEU A 10 -0.85 4.58 0.33
CA LEU A 10 -1.25 3.17 0.26
C LEU A 10 -1.02 2.52 1.63
N ILE A 11 -2.10 2.11 2.29
CA ILE A 11 -2.02 1.20 3.45
C ILE A 11 -1.92 -0.22 2.88
N GLY A 12 -0.74 -0.82 3.02
CA GLY A 12 -0.39 -2.12 2.47
C GLY A 12 0.02 -3.11 3.55
N GLY A 13 0.75 -4.15 3.17
CA GLY A 13 1.13 -5.25 4.04
C GLY A 13 0.01 -6.28 4.24
N VAL A 14 -1.05 -6.25 3.43
CA VAL A 14 -2.22 -7.16 3.54
C VAL A 14 -2.47 -7.91 2.22
N SER A 15 -1.57 -8.74 1.72
CA SER A 15 -0.24 -9.11 2.22
C SER A 15 0.88 -8.22 1.65
N PRO A 16 2.15 -8.42 2.03
CA PRO A 16 3.29 -7.72 1.42
C PRO A 16 3.39 -7.98 -0.10
N GLU A 17 3.11 -9.20 -0.55
CA GLU A 17 3.16 -9.60 -1.97
C GLU A 17 2.08 -8.86 -2.78
N SER A 18 0.86 -8.74 -2.25
CA SER A 18 -0.20 -7.99 -2.95
C SER A 18 0.14 -6.49 -3.05
N THR A 19 0.80 -5.94 -2.03
CA THR A 19 1.21 -4.53 -2.00
C THR A 19 2.23 -4.20 -3.11
N GLN A 20 3.14 -5.12 -3.41
CA GLN A 20 4.11 -4.95 -4.50
C GLN A 20 3.42 -4.81 -5.87
N ILE A 21 2.30 -5.51 -6.09
CA ILE A 21 1.52 -5.42 -7.33
C ILE A 21 0.99 -3.99 -7.52
N TYR A 22 0.44 -3.39 -6.46
CA TYR A 22 -0.06 -2.01 -6.52
C TYR A 22 1.06 -0.99 -6.76
N TYR A 23 2.20 -1.13 -6.08
CA TYR A 23 3.35 -0.26 -6.32
C TYR A 23 3.81 -0.32 -7.77
N ARG A 24 3.90 -1.52 -8.35
CA ARG A 24 4.27 -1.72 -9.75
C ARG A 24 3.25 -1.07 -10.69
N ALA A 25 1.97 -1.40 -10.53
CA ALA A 25 0.91 -0.89 -11.38
C ALA A 25 0.83 0.66 -11.37
N MET A 26 1.02 1.29 -10.20
CA MET A 26 1.05 2.75 -10.11
C MET A 26 2.23 3.35 -10.89
N ASN A 27 3.42 2.74 -10.83
CA ASN A 27 4.59 3.22 -11.58
C ASN A 27 4.45 2.96 -13.08
N GLU A 28 3.89 1.82 -13.49
CA GLU A 28 3.58 1.54 -14.88
C GLU A 28 2.59 2.57 -15.45
N ALA A 29 1.53 2.91 -14.70
CA ALA A 29 0.57 3.94 -15.08
C ALA A 29 1.21 5.34 -15.15
N ALA A 30 2.11 5.67 -14.21
CA ALA A 30 2.86 6.91 -14.23
C ALA A 30 3.76 7.04 -15.46
N SER A 31 4.49 5.96 -15.79
CA SER A 31 5.35 5.87 -16.95
C SER A 31 4.55 5.98 -18.25
N ALA A 32 3.44 5.25 -18.37
CA ALA A 32 2.57 5.30 -19.53
C ALA A 32 1.96 6.71 -19.76
N ALA A 33 1.64 7.44 -18.69
CA ALA A 33 1.00 8.75 -18.79
C ALA A 33 1.98 9.91 -19.00
N ARG A 34 3.22 9.79 -18.51
CA ARG A 34 4.18 10.92 -18.46
C ARG A 34 5.52 10.66 -19.15
N GLY A 35 5.86 9.41 -19.46
CA GLY A 35 7.12 8.99 -20.06
C GLY A 35 7.92 8.04 -19.16
N VAL A 36 8.84 7.27 -19.76
CA VAL A 36 9.55 6.14 -19.12
C VAL A 36 10.34 6.51 -17.85
N ASP A 37 10.77 7.77 -17.73
CA ASP A 37 11.54 8.26 -16.59
C ASP A 37 10.66 8.76 -15.42
N HIS A 38 9.33 8.57 -15.51
CA HIS A 38 8.39 9.02 -14.50
C HIS A 38 7.85 7.89 -13.62
N SER A 39 7.93 8.09 -12.31
CA SER A 39 7.37 7.23 -11.27
C SER A 39 6.11 7.83 -10.63
N ALA A 40 5.31 7.00 -9.97
CA ALA A 40 4.21 7.45 -9.14
C ALA A 40 4.72 8.12 -7.85
N THR A 41 4.05 9.17 -7.40
CA THR A 41 4.32 9.79 -6.10
C THR A 41 3.48 9.05 -5.05
N VAL A 42 4.10 8.12 -4.32
CA VAL A 42 3.41 7.24 -3.37
C VAL A 42 4.13 7.15 -2.03
N LEU A 43 3.36 7.15 -0.94
CA LEU A 43 3.77 6.73 0.40
C LEU A 43 3.11 5.39 0.70
N ILE A 44 3.89 4.38 1.08
CA ILE A 44 3.36 3.08 1.48
C ILE A 44 3.54 2.94 2.99
N TYR A 45 2.44 2.71 3.70
CA TYR A 45 2.42 2.30 5.09
C TYR A 45 2.07 0.82 5.14
N ALA A 46 3.06 -0.05 5.34
CA ALA A 46 2.86 -1.50 5.33
C ALA A 46 2.68 -2.03 6.76
N LEU A 47 1.56 -2.70 7.00
CA LEU A 47 1.26 -3.38 8.25
C LEU A 47 2.05 -4.70 8.38
N ASP A 48 2.24 -5.16 9.62
CA ASP A 48 2.74 -6.51 9.88
C ASP A 48 1.63 -7.53 9.62
N TYR A 49 1.72 -8.21 8.47
CA TYR A 49 0.75 -9.21 8.05
C TYR A 49 0.63 -10.38 9.04
N GLY A 50 1.76 -10.82 9.60
CA GLY A 50 1.79 -11.98 10.50
C GLY A 50 1.03 -11.66 11.79
N ALA A 51 1.35 -10.53 12.41
CA ALA A 51 0.69 -10.07 13.62
C ALA A 51 -0.84 -9.93 13.43
N MET A 52 -1.25 -9.25 12.36
CA MET A 52 -2.65 -9.01 12.05
C MET A 52 -3.42 -10.32 11.78
N VAL A 53 -2.88 -11.22 10.95
CA VAL A 53 -3.58 -12.46 10.55
C VAL A 53 -3.67 -13.46 11.70
N SER A 54 -2.66 -13.53 12.57
CA SER A 54 -2.73 -14.33 13.80
C SER A 54 -3.90 -13.87 14.69
N LEU A 55 -4.01 -12.57 14.96
CA LEU A 55 -5.10 -12.02 15.78
C LEU A 55 -6.48 -12.23 15.14
N TYR A 56 -6.56 -12.11 13.81
CA TYR A 56 -7.79 -12.40 13.05
C TYR A 56 -8.23 -13.86 13.22
N HIS A 57 -7.32 -14.82 13.03
CA HIS A 57 -7.63 -16.25 13.17
C HIS A 57 -8.00 -16.64 14.61
N GLU A 58 -7.43 -15.97 15.61
CA GLU A 58 -7.74 -16.17 17.03
C GLU A 58 -9.03 -15.46 17.49
N ASN A 59 -9.71 -14.72 16.61
CA ASN A 59 -10.87 -13.87 16.93
C ASN A 59 -10.58 -12.80 18.01
N ARG A 60 -9.32 -12.33 18.11
CA ARG A 60 -8.88 -11.30 19.08
C ARG A 60 -9.09 -9.90 18.52
N TRP A 61 -10.36 -9.51 18.35
CA TRP A 61 -10.75 -8.30 17.62
C TRP A 61 -10.24 -6.99 18.22
N ASP A 62 -10.18 -6.86 19.56
CA ASP A 62 -9.70 -5.63 20.20
C ASP A 62 -8.21 -5.38 19.94
N GLU A 63 -7.42 -6.45 19.98
CA GLU A 63 -5.99 -6.42 19.69
C GLU A 63 -5.74 -6.25 18.20
N PHE A 64 -6.53 -6.92 17.35
CA PHE A 64 -6.51 -6.72 15.91
C PHE A 64 -6.74 -5.24 15.56
N ASN A 65 -7.77 -4.62 16.14
CA ASN A 65 -8.09 -3.21 15.91
C ASN A 65 -6.93 -2.31 16.36
N THR A 66 -6.32 -2.59 17.51
CA THR A 66 -5.16 -1.85 18.00
C THR A 66 -3.95 -1.99 17.07
N GLU A 67 -3.74 -3.17 16.50
CA GLU A 67 -2.62 -3.43 15.59
C GLU A 67 -2.79 -2.75 14.22
N VAL A 68 -4.01 -2.67 13.69
CA VAL A 68 -4.25 -2.10 12.34
C VAL A 68 -4.58 -0.60 12.34
N ALA A 69 -5.08 -0.04 13.44
CA ALA A 69 -5.50 1.36 13.55
C ALA A 69 -4.37 2.29 14.07
N LYS A 70 -3.20 2.22 13.43
CA LYS A 70 -2.01 3.02 13.77
C LYS A 70 -2.03 4.43 13.18
#